data_AF-A0AAE1W756-F1
#
_entry.id   AF-A0AAE1W756-F1
#
_cell.length_a   1.000
_cell.length_b   1.000
_cell.length_c   1.000
_cell.angle_alpha   90.00
_cell.angle_beta   90.00
_cell.angle_gamma   90.00
#
_symmetry.space_group_name_H-M   'P 1'
#
loop_
_entity.id
_entity.type
_entity.pdbx_description
1 polymer ?
#
loop_
_entity_poly.entity_id
_entity_poly.type
_entity_poly.pdbx_seq_one_letter_code
_entity_poly.pdbx_strand_id
1 'polypeptide(L)'
;MVSGSGICAKRVVVDARHHMLGRLASILAKELLNGQRVVVVRCEEICLSGGLVRQKMKYLRFLRKRMNTKPSHGPIHFRAPSKILWRTIRGMIPHKTKRGAAALARLKVYEGVPPPYDKIKRMVIPDALKVLRLQAGHKYCLLGRLSSEVGWNTMILSGSWRRRKDRAQATYERKKQLTKLRVKAEKAWQSVRYGALELNRDPPRPADSTNSKPWNASPLPALLTYTACRGKQGRLP
;
A
#
# COMPACT_ATOMS: atom_id res chain seq x y z
N MET A 1 -2.04 -6.22 -12.11
CA MET A 1 -1.90 -7.15 -10.96
C MET A 1 -2.05 -6.41 -9.62
N VAL A 2 -3.29 -6.24 -9.16
CA VAL A 2 -3.75 -6.59 -7.80
C VAL A 2 -5.12 -7.23 -8.01
N SER A 3 -5.14 -8.32 -8.78
CA SER A 3 -6.28 -9.21 -8.95
C SER A 3 -6.27 -10.21 -7.79
N GLY A 4 -6.31 -9.67 -6.57
CA GLY A 4 -6.27 -10.43 -5.31
C GLY A 4 -7.23 -9.87 -4.27
N SER A 5 -8.14 -8.97 -4.64
CA SER A 5 -9.31 -8.60 -3.84
C SER A 5 -10.51 -9.47 -4.25
N GLY A 6 -10.35 -10.79 -4.17
CA GLY A 6 -11.50 -11.65 -3.97
C GLY A 6 -12.21 -11.25 -2.68
N ILE A 7 -13.51 -11.54 -2.59
CA ILE A 7 -14.36 -11.30 -1.40
C ILE A 7 -13.61 -11.80 -0.17
N CYS A 8 -13.05 -10.88 0.61
CA CYS A 8 -12.21 -11.21 1.74
C CYS A 8 -13.07 -11.05 2.99
N ALA A 9 -13.40 -12.16 3.65
CA ALA A 9 -14.11 -12.15 4.94
C ALA A 9 -13.38 -11.30 6.02
N LYS A 10 -12.07 -11.04 5.82
CA LYS A 10 -11.22 -10.24 6.71
C LYS A 10 -11.36 -8.75 6.42
N ARG A 11 -11.41 -7.94 7.49
CA ARG A 11 -11.41 -6.47 7.42
C ARG A 11 -10.13 -5.96 6.76
N VAL A 12 -10.26 -5.19 5.69
CA VAL A 12 -9.12 -4.59 4.96
C VAL A 12 -8.85 -3.20 5.54
N VAL A 13 -7.60 -2.95 5.95
CA VAL A 13 -7.16 -1.64 6.43
C VAL A 13 -6.35 -0.97 5.33
N VAL A 14 -6.77 0.21 4.89
CA VAL A 14 -6.14 0.99 3.82
C VAL A 14 -5.46 2.21 4.42
N ASP A 15 -4.16 2.38 4.15
CA ASP A 15 -3.42 3.62 4.43
C ASP A 15 -3.73 4.63 3.33
N ALA A 16 -4.25 5.80 3.70
CA ALA A 16 -4.63 6.85 2.75
C ALA A 16 -3.55 7.92 2.53
N ARG A 17 -2.35 7.74 3.12
CA ARG A 17 -1.24 8.69 2.93
C ARG A 17 -0.89 8.82 1.45
N HIS A 18 -0.89 10.06 0.97
CA HIS A 18 -0.49 10.42 -0.40
C HIS A 18 -1.33 9.74 -1.48
N HIS A 19 -2.58 9.39 -1.20
CA HIS A 19 -3.55 8.96 -2.21
C HIS A 19 -4.32 10.15 -2.78
N MET A 20 -4.74 10.04 -4.04
CA MET A 20 -5.61 11.01 -4.69
C MET A 20 -7.06 10.77 -4.25
N LEU A 21 -7.68 11.76 -3.59
CA LEU A 21 -9.00 11.63 -2.94
C LEU A 21 -10.05 10.93 -3.81
N GLY A 22 -10.26 11.42 -5.04
CA GLY A 22 -11.30 10.90 -5.93
C GLY A 22 -11.04 9.48 -6.44
N ARG A 23 -9.77 9.18 -6.79
CA ARG A 23 -9.38 7.85 -7.27
C ARG A 23 -9.51 6.81 -6.15
N LEU A 24 -9.05 7.17 -4.96
CA LEU A 24 -9.20 6.34 -3.77
C LEU A 24 -10.68 6.05 -3.48
N ALA A 25 -11.51 7.10 -3.46
CA ALA A 25 -12.93 6.98 -3.18
C ALA A 25 -13.68 6.07 -4.18
N SER A 26 -13.33 6.15 -5.47
CA SER A 26 -13.95 5.33 -6.53
C SER A 26 -13.70 3.84 -6.31
N ILE A 27 -12.44 3.46 -6.08
CA ILE A 27 -12.05 2.07 -5.84
C ILE A 27 -12.71 1.55 -4.55
N LEU A 28 -12.67 2.34 -3.48
CA LEU A 28 -13.33 2.00 -2.23
C LEU A 28 -14.84 1.83 -2.37
N ALA A 29 -15.51 2.69 -3.14
CA ALA A 29 -16.95 2.57 -3.36
C ALA A 29 -17.32 1.25 -4.04
N LYS A 30 -16.53 0.82 -5.04
CA LYS A 30 -16.74 -0.47 -5.71
C LYS A 30 -16.53 -1.64 -4.78
N GLU A 31 -15.45 -1.64 -4.00
CA GLU A 31 -15.14 -2.70 -3.03
C GLU A 31 -16.23 -2.82 -1.95
N LEU A 32 -16.77 -1.70 -1.46
CA LEU A 32 -17.87 -1.71 -0.48
C LEU A 32 -19.15 -2.31 -1.05
N LEU A 33 -19.46 -2.05 -2.33
CA LEU A 33 -20.61 -2.62 -3.04
C LEU A 33 -20.43 -4.12 -3.33
N ASN A 34 -19.19 -4.57 -3.52
CA ASN A 34 -18.82 -5.99 -3.66
C ASN A 34 -18.92 -6.77 -2.34
N GLY A 35 -19.11 -6.10 -1.20
CA GLY A 35 -19.24 -6.77 0.10
C GLY A 35 -18.08 -6.54 1.06
N GLN A 36 -17.00 -5.89 0.63
CA GLN A 36 -15.79 -5.77 1.43
C GLN A 36 -15.98 -4.86 2.65
N ARG A 37 -15.42 -5.26 3.80
CA ARG A 37 -15.33 -4.40 4.99
C ARG A 37 -14.02 -3.64 4.98
N VAL A 38 -14.09 -2.33 4.78
CA VAL A 38 -12.91 -1.49 4.59
C VAL A 38 -12.80 -0.44 5.70
N VAL A 39 -11.59 -0.32 6.25
CA VAL A 39 -11.21 0.73 7.18
C VAL A 39 -10.13 1.59 6.55
N VAL A 40 -10.40 2.88 6.42
CA VAL A 40 -9.42 3.84 5.92
C VAL A 40 -8.83 4.60 7.10
N VAL A 41 -7.51 4.65 7.15
CA VAL A 41 -6.74 5.36 8.18
C VAL A 41 -5.92 6.47 7.54
N ARG A 42 -5.57 7.49 8.33
CA ARG A 42 -4.75 8.64 7.92
C ARG A 42 -5.38 9.51 6.83
N CYS A 43 -6.64 9.87 7.04
CA CYS A 43 -7.40 10.64 6.05
C CYS A 43 -6.90 12.08 5.88
N GLU A 44 -6.26 12.65 6.91
CA GLU A 44 -5.61 13.96 6.85
C GLU A 44 -4.42 14.02 5.86
N GLU A 45 -3.78 12.90 5.56
CA GLU A 45 -2.66 12.82 4.61
C GLU A 45 -3.07 12.52 3.16
N ILE A 46 -4.38 12.53 2.87
CA ILE A 46 -4.90 12.40 1.49
C ILE A 46 -4.55 13.64 0.67
N CYS A 47 -4.24 13.43 -0.61
CA CYS A 47 -3.93 14.49 -1.56
C CYS A 47 -5.11 14.86 -2.46
N LEU A 48 -5.20 16.15 -2.76
CA LEU A 48 -6.02 16.76 -3.79
C LEU A 48 -5.10 17.39 -4.83
N SER A 49 -5.34 17.18 -6.13
CA SER A 49 -4.59 17.85 -7.18
C SER A 49 -4.89 19.36 -7.19
N GLY A 50 -3.91 20.18 -7.54
CA GLY A 50 -4.05 21.64 -7.55
C GLY A 50 -3.64 22.29 -6.23
N GLY A 51 -3.29 23.57 -6.33
CA GLY A 51 -2.84 24.36 -5.18
C GLY A 51 -3.92 24.57 -4.11
N LEU A 52 -3.46 24.90 -2.90
CA LEU A 52 -4.29 25.12 -1.72
C LEU A 52 -5.38 26.17 -1.93
N VAL A 53 -5.04 27.31 -2.54
CA VAL A 53 -6.00 28.42 -2.80
C VAL A 53 -7.18 27.95 -3.66
N ARG A 54 -6.91 27.24 -4.76
CA ARG A 54 -7.94 26.69 -5.65
C ARG A 54 -8.88 25.73 -4.91
N GLN A 55 -8.30 24.80 -4.13
CA GLN A 55 -9.09 23.82 -3.41
C GLN A 55 -9.88 24.43 -2.25
N LYS A 56 -9.29 25.42 -1.57
CA LYS A 56 -9.97 26.22 -0.55
C LYS A 56 -11.16 26.96 -1.14
N MET A 57 -10.99 27.70 -2.24
CA MET A 57 -12.08 28.42 -2.90
C MET A 57 -13.23 27.48 -3.32
N LYS A 58 -12.89 26.29 -3.83
CA LYS A 58 -13.87 25.25 -4.14
C LYS A 58 -14.66 24.82 -2.90
N TYR A 59 -13.98 24.60 -1.78
CA TYR A 59 -14.62 24.20 -0.53
C TYR A 59 -15.47 25.33 0.07
N LEU A 60 -14.96 26.56 0.09
CA LEU A 60 -15.70 27.74 0.57
C LEU A 60 -16.98 27.96 -0.24
N ARG A 61 -16.95 27.76 -1.56
CA ARG A 61 -18.17 27.78 -2.38
C ARG A 61 -19.18 26.72 -1.95
N PHE A 62 -18.72 25.52 -1.57
CA PHE A 62 -19.59 24.49 -1.02
C PHE A 62 -20.22 24.92 0.31
N LEU A 63 -19.46 25.57 1.20
CA LEU A 63 -19.98 26.08 2.49
C LEU A 63 -21.05 27.15 2.35
N ARG A 64 -20.97 27.98 1.30
CA ARG A 64 -21.99 29.00 1.02
C ARG A 64 -23.34 28.38 0.68
N LYS A 65 -23.40 27.11 0.27
CA LYS A 65 -24.65 26.41 -0.01
C LYS A 65 -25.36 26.10 1.30
N ARG A 66 -26.45 26.82 1.60
CA ARG A 66 -27.34 26.60 2.74
C ARG A 66 -28.79 26.73 2.30
N MET A 67 -29.69 26.07 3.01
CA MET A 67 -31.13 26.31 2.85
C MET A 67 -31.44 27.69 3.45
N ASN A 68 -32.16 28.54 2.70
CA ASN A 68 -32.46 29.90 3.15
C ASN A 68 -33.46 29.93 4.31
N THR A 69 -34.46 29.04 4.28
CA THR A 69 -35.52 28.96 5.30
C THR A 69 -35.02 28.43 6.64
N LYS A 70 -34.53 27.18 6.68
CA LYS A 70 -34.01 26.56 7.91
C LYS A 70 -32.66 25.88 7.66
N PRO A 71 -31.54 26.55 7.95
CA PRO A 71 -30.20 26.02 7.67
C PRO A 71 -29.91 24.64 8.28
N SER A 72 -30.57 24.27 9.38
CA SER A 72 -30.39 22.98 10.04
C SER A 72 -30.89 21.77 9.22
N HIS A 73 -31.91 21.96 8.36
CA HIS A 73 -32.38 20.93 7.41
C HIS A 73 -31.67 20.99 6.06
N GLY A 74 -30.76 21.94 5.88
CA GLY A 74 -29.98 22.11 4.67
C GLY A 74 -28.81 21.11 4.56
N PRO A 75 -27.96 21.30 3.53
CA PRO A 75 -26.76 20.50 3.37
C PRO A 75 -25.79 20.66 4.56
N ILE A 76 -25.40 19.54 5.17
CA ILE A 76 -24.43 19.53 6.27
C ILE A 76 -23.00 19.59 5.72
N HIS A 77 -22.22 20.55 6.23
CA HIS A 77 -20.83 20.78 5.86
C HIS A 77 -19.87 20.17 6.87
N PHE A 78 -19.35 18.97 6.56
CA PHE A 78 -18.34 18.36 7.41
C PHE A 78 -17.00 19.08 7.31
N ARG A 79 -16.25 19.16 8.41
CA ARG A 79 -14.92 19.80 8.46
C ARG A 79 -13.78 18.80 8.53
N ALA A 80 -14.03 17.65 9.16
CA ALA A 80 -13.00 16.63 9.36
C ALA A 80 -12.64 15.92 8.03
N PRO A 81 -11.35 15.67 7.73
CA PRO A 81 -10.89 14.97 6.51
C PRO A 81 -11.60 13.63 6.27
N SER A 82 -11.78 12.83 7.31
CA SER A 82 -12.46 11.54 7.37
C SER A 82 -13.92 11.65 6.94
N LYS A 83 -14.63 12.68 7.41
CA LYS A 83 -16.02 12.94 7.03
C LYS A 83 -16.12 13.51 5.61
N ILE A 84 -15.13 14.26 5.16
CA ILE A 84 -15.02 14.69 3.75
C ILE A 84 -14.85 13.47 2.83
N LEU A 85 -13.95 12.55 3.18
CA LEU A 85 -13.77 11.30 2.44
C LEU A 85 -15.05 10.45 2.47
N TRP A 86 -15.68 10.29 3.64
CA TRP A 86 -16.93 9.56 3.79
C TRP A 86 -18.04 10.15 2.91
N ARG A 87 -18.17 11.49 2.88
CA ARG A 87 -19.14 12.18 2.02
C ARG A 87 -18.83 11.98 0.53
N THR A 88 -17.55 11.95 0.15
CA THR A 88 -17.12 11.67 -1.22
C THR A 88 -17.51 10.26 -1.64
N ILE A 89 -17.24 9.25 -0.80
CA ILE A 89 -17.62 7.86 -1.05
C ILE A 89 -19.15 7.70 -1.06
N ARG A 90 -19.87 8.35 -0.14
CA ARG A 90 -21.34 8.38 -0.14
C ARG A 90 -21.91 8.94 -1.45
N GLY A 91 -21.24 9.91 -2.06
CA GLY A 91 -21.64 10.45 -3.37
C GLY A 91 -21.47 9.46 -4.53
N MET A 92 -20.63 8.44 -4.36
CA MET A 92 -20.36 7.38 -5.36
C MET A 92 -21.19 6.10 -5.12
N ILE A 93 -21.93 6.01 -4.01
CA ILE A 93 -22.75 4.85 -3.64
C ILE A 93 -24.25 5.26 -3.69
N PRO A 94 -25.15 4.38 -4.16
CA PRO A 94 -26.61 4.60 -4.13
C PRO A 94 -27.16 4.52 -2.70
N HIS A 95 -26.78 5.47 -1.84
CA HIS A 95 -26.99 5.47 -0.39
C HIS A 95 -28.45 5.63 0.06
N LYS A 96 -29.36 5.98 -0.85
CA LYS A 96 -30.81 6.02 -0.56
C LYS A 96 -31.43 4.61 -0.56
N THR A 97 -30.75 3.63 -1.15
CA THR A 97 -31.22 2.23 -1.18
C THR A 97 -30.72 1.46 0.04
N LYS A 98 -31.44 0.41 0.45
CA LYS A 98 -31.03 -0.50 1.55
C LYS A 98 -29.64 -1.10 1.29
N ARG A 99 -29.36 -1.53 0.05
CA ARG A 99 -28.05 -2.06 -0.38
C ARG A 99 -26.93 -1.04 -0.19
N GLY A 100 -27.13 0.21 -0.62
CA GLY A 100 -26.13 1.27 -0.49
C GLY A 100 -25.90 1.69 0.96
N ALA A 101 -26.96 1.73 1.78
CA ALA A 101 -26.85 1.98 3.21
C ALA A 101 -26.02 0.88 3.91
N ALA A 102 -26.28 -0.39 3.59
CA ALA A 102 -25.48 -1.51 4.08
C ALA A 102 -24.01 -1.43 3.63
N ALA A 103 -23.73 -1.01 2.39
CA ALA A 103 -22.37 -0.79 1.91
C ALA A 103 -21.65 0.32 2.68
N LEU A 104 -22.31 1.45 2.97
CA LEU A 104 -21.74 2.53 3.78
C LEU A 104 -21.49 2.11 5.24
N ALA A 105 -22.32 1.23 5.80
CA ALA A 105 -22.11 0.69 7.15
C ALA A 105 -20.83 -0.17 7.27
N ARG A 106 -20.35 -0.73 6.16
CA ARG A 106 -19.10 -1.50 6.11
C ARG A 106 -17.85 -0.62 6.13
N LEU A 107 -17.98 0.66 5.76
CA LEU A 107 -16.89 1.62 5.71
C LEU A 107 -16.64 2.24 7.08
N LYS A 108 -15.39 2.21 7.54
CA LYS A 108 -14.93 3.03 8.68
C LYS A 108 -13.80 3.94 8.24
N VAL A 109 -13.83 5.19 8.68
CA VAL A 109 -12.87 6.21 8.25
C VAL A 109 -12.35 6.93 9.49
N TYR A 110 -11.04 7.00 9.63
CA TYR A 110 -10.38 7.60 10.80
C TYR A 110 -9.32 8.63 10.39
N GLU A 111 -9.20 9.65 11.22
CA GLU A 111 -8.02 10.51 11.25
C GLU A 111 -6.91 9.79 12.00
N GLY A 112 -5.73 9.74 11.41
CA GLY A 112 -4.63 8.95 11.91
C GLY A 112 -4.93 7.47 12.03
N VAL A 113 -4.24 6.83 12.96
CA VAL A 113 -4.27 5.36 13.14
C VAL A 113 -4.67 5.06 14.58
N PRO A 114 -5.96 4.87 14.86
CA PRO A 114 -6.40 4.53 16.20
C PRO A 114 -6.03 3.07 16.56
N PRO A 115 -5.79 2.74 17.85
CA PRO A 115 -5.78 1.35 18.32
C PRO A 115 -7.15 0.74 18.02
N PRO A 116 -7.29 -0.50 17.48
CA PRO A 116 -6.32 -1.58 17.27
C PRO A 116 -5.60 -1.60 15.90
N TYR A 117 -5.84 -0.63 15.01
CA TYR A 117 -5.37 -0.66 13.61
C TYR A 117 -3.89 -0.37 13.45
N ASP A 118 -3.21 0.11 14.49
CA ASP A 118 -1.78 0.42 14.45
C ASP A 118 -0.91 -0.85 14.33
N LYS A 119 -1.36 -1.96 14.91
CA LYS A 119 -0.67 -3.26 14.86
C LYS A 119 -0.97 -4.05 13.59
N ILE A 120 -2.00 -3.65 12.83
CA ILE A 120 -2.46 -4.37 11.63
C ILE A 120 -1.68 -3.88 10.42
N LYS A 121 -1.31 -4.81 9.51
CA LYS A 121 -0.70 -4.44 8.23
C LYS A 121 -1.69 -3.61 7.42
N ARG A 122 -1.28 -2.40 7.08
CA ARG A 122 -2.04 -1.48 6.23
C ARG A 122 -1.70 -1.72 4.78
N MET A 123 -2.73 -1.75 3.94
CA MET A 123 -2.61 -1.93 2.49
C MET A 123 -2.62 -0.57 1.80
N VAL A 124 -1.99 -0.51 0.63
CA VAL A 124 -1.91 0.68 -0.20
C VAL A 124 -2.55 0.35 -1.54
N ILE A 125 -3.36 1.27 -2.06
CA ILE A 125 -3.95 1.14 -3.40
C ILE A 125 -3.04 1.85 -4.40
N PRO A 126 -2.28 1.12 -5.24
CA PRO A 126 -1.29 1.72 -6.13
C PRO A 126 -1.95 2.61 -7.19
N ASP A 127 -3.12 2.21 -7.70
CA ASP A 127 -3.85 2.96 -8.72
C ASP A 127 -4.26 4.38 -8.26
N ALA A 128 -4.37 4.59 -6.95
CA ALA A 128 -4.73 5.87 -6.37
C ALA A 128 -3.55 6.66 -5.80
N LEU A 129 -2.31 6.17 -5.86
CA LEU A 129 -1.15 6.89 -5.33
C LEU A 129 -0.84 8.16 -6.11
N LYS A 130 -0.62 9.28 -5.41
CA LYS A 130 -0.23 10.57 -5.98
C LYS A 130 0.99 10.45 -6.90
N VAL A 131 2.03 9.75 -6.46
CA VAL A 131 3.30 9.61 -7.20
C VAL A 131 3.10 9.02 -8.59
N LEU A 132 2.12 8.11 -8.74
CA LEU A 132 1.84 7.45 -10.02
C LEU A 132 0.84 8.24 -10.87
N ARG A 133 0.04 9.12 -10.27
CA ARG A 133 -1.12 9.73 -10.93
C ARG A 133 -1.01 11.22 -11.18
N LEU A 134 -0.13 11.90 -10.46
CA LEU A 134 0.12 13.32 -10.63
C LEU A 134 1.54 13.48 -11.18
N GLN A 135 1.67 14.16 -12.31
CA GLN A 135 2.98 14.49 -12.89
C GLN A 135 3.80 15.32 -11.90
N ALA A 136 5.12 15.12 -11.92
CA ALA A 136 6.05 15.90 -11.12
C ALA A 136 5.93 17.40 -11.45
N GLY A 137 6.11 18.27 -10.45
CA GLY A 137 5.97 19.73 -10.61
C GLY A 137 4.54 20.26 -10.40
N HIS A 138 3.50 19.43 -10.53
CA HIS A 138 2.13 19.89 -10.27
C HIS A 138 1.86 20.06 -8.78
N LYS A 139 1.33 21.24 -8.43
CA LYS A 139 0.92 21.57 -7.05
C LYS A 139 -0.20 20.61 -6.60
N TYR A 140 -0.14 20.21 -5.33
CA TYR A 140 -1.18 19.46 -4.65
C TYR A 140 -1.43 20.04 -3.26
N CYS A 141 -2.56 19.68 -2.69
CA CYS A 141 -2.99 20.08 -1.36
C CYS A 141 -3.23 18.83 -0.50
N LEU A 142 -2.81 18.87 0.76
CA LEU A 142 -3.18 17.85 1.74
C LEU A 142 -4.56 18.16 2.31
N LEU A 143 -5.40 17.13 2.42
CA LEU A 143 -6.76 17.26 2.92
C LEU A 143 -6.78 17.75 4.37
N GLY A 144 -5.82 17.34 5.18
CA GLY A 144 -5.63 17.85 6.54
C GLY A 144 -5.41 19.36 6.56
N ARG A 145 -4.51 19.88 5.71
CA ARG A 145 -4.25 21.33 5.61
C ARG A 145 -5.48 22.11 5.14
N LEU A 146 -6.18 21.61 4.12
CA LEU A 146 -7.44 22.19 3.67
C LEU A 146 -8.48 22.22 4.78
N SER A 147 -8.61 21.13 5.53
CA SER A 147 -9.59 20.99 6.61
C SER A 147 -9.31 21.95 7.76
N SER A 148 -8.03 22.13 8.13
CA SER A 148 -7.63 23.09 9.17
C SER A 148 -8.08 24.51 8.85
N GLU A 149 -7.86 24.97 7.62
CA GLU A 149 -8.26 26.32 7.20
C GLU A 149 -9.77 26.54 7.15
N VAL A 150 -10.53 25.45 7.11
CA VAL A 150 -11.97 25.43 6.91
C VAL A 150 -12.72 25.22 8.23
N GLY A 151 -12.00 25.09 9.36
CA GLY A 151 -12.55 25.01 10.71
C GLY A 151 -12.41 23.64 11.37
N TRP A 152 -11.47 22.80 10.94
CA TRP A 152 -11.16 21.55 11.63
C TRP A 152 -10.10 21.78 12.73
N ASN A 153 -10.43 21.45 13.97
CA ASN A 153 -9.48 21.55 15.08
C ASN A 153 -8.47 20.39 15.04
N THR A 154 -7.22 20.71 14.77
CA THR A 154 -6.11 19.76 14.57
C THR A 154 -5.32 19.43 15.83
N MET A 155 -5.45 20.21 16.90
CA MET A 155 -4.56 20.14 18.06
C MET A 155 -4.56 18.76 18.74
N ILE A 156 -5.72 18.09 18.78
CA ILE A 156 -5.90 16.81 19.47
C ILE A 156 -5.09 15.67 18.80
N LEU A 157 -4.88 15.76 17.49
CA LEU A 157 -4.21 14.72 16.72
C LEU A 157 -2.69 14.82 16.82
N SER A 158 -2.09 16.01 16.68
CA SER A 158 -0.63 16.15 16.57
C SER A 158 0.15 15.50 17.74
N GLY A 159 -0.33 15.62 18.98
CA GLY A 159 0.28 15.01 20.16
C GLY A 159 0.19 13.47 20.18
N SER A 160 -0.97 12.91 19.84
CA SER A 160 -1.20 11.45 19.79
C SER A 160 -0.34 10.78 18.71
N TRP A 161 -0.02 11.52 17.64
CA TRP A 161 0.76 11.01 16.52
C TRP A 161 2.24 10.86 16.80
N ARG A 162 2.85 11.79 17.53
CA ARG A 162 4.28 11.71 17.91
C ARG A 162 4.53 10.46 18.74
N ARG A 163 3.80 10.32 19.86
CA ARG A 163 3.88 9.14 20.74
C ARG A 163 3.72 7.81 19.99
N ARG A 164 2.85 7.77 18.98
CA ARG A 164 2.64 6.57 18.15
C ARG A 164 3.83 6.28 17.25
N LYS A 165 4.42 7.29 16.61
CA LYS A 165 5.63 7.11 15.79
C LYS A 165 6.79 6.59 16.63
N ASP A 166 6.95 7.10 17.85
CA ASP A 166 8.02 6.67 18.76
C ASP A 166 7.84 5.19 19.16
N ARG A 167 6.63 4.78 19.53
CA ARG A 167 6.30 3.36 19.82
C ARG A 167 6.50 2.47 18.60
N ALA A 168 6.12 2.94 17.41
CA ALA A 168 6.29 2.20 16.17
C ALA A 168 7.78 2.03 15.80
N GLN A 169 8.59 3.06 16.04
CA GLN A 169 10.03 3.03 15.82
C GLN A 169 10.72 2.01 16.73
N ALA A 170 10.42 2.04 18.04
CA ALA A 170 10.94 1.06 18.99
C ALA A 170 10.54 -0.39 18.61
N THR A 171 9.28 -0.58 18.18
CA THR A 171 8.79 -1.89 17.72
C THR A 171 9.53 -2.36 16.46
N TYR A 172 9.81 -1.44 15.53
CA TYR A 172 10.54 -1.73 14.29
C TYR A 172 12.00 -2.10 14.56
N GLU A 173 12.69 -1.38 15.44
CA GLU A 173 14.07 -1.66 15.82
C GLU A 173 14.21 -3.04 16.45
N ARG A 174 13.33 -3.38 17.40
CA ARG A 174 13.24 -4.74 17.98
C ARG A 174 13.00 -5.80 16.90
N LYS A 175 12.07 -5.55 15.98
CA LYS A 175 11.80 -6.48 14.87
C LYS A 175 13.01 -6.64 13.95
N LYS A 176 13.73 -5.56 13.63
CA LYS A 176 14.95 -5.59 12.80
C LYS A 176 16.04 -6.43 13.44
N GLN A 177 16.25 -6.30 14.75
CA GLN A 177 17.21 -7.12 15.52
C GLN A 177 16.81 -8.60 15.47
N LEU A 178 15.54 -8.92 15.73
CA LEU A 178 15.03 -10.30 15.66
C LEU A 178 15.19 -10.91 14.25
N THR A 179 14.90 -10.15 13.19
CA THR A 179 15.10 -10.62 11.82
C THR A 179 16.58 -10.92 11.53
N LYS A 180 17.52 -10.08 12.01
CA LYS A 180 18.96 -10.33 11.87
C LYS A 180 19.37 -11.63 12.57
N LEU A 181 18.91 -11.85 13.80
CA LEU A 181 19.17 -13.07 14.55
C LEU A 181 18.61 -14.31 13.84
N ARG A 182 17.39 -14.20 13.30
CA ARG A 182 16.75 -15.27 12.54
C ARG A 182 17.54 -15.65 11.29
N VAL A 183 17.97 -14.67 10.50
CA VAL A 183 18.80 -14.90 9.31
C VAL A 183 20.15 -15.53 9.69
N LYS A 184 20.76 -15.12 10.81
CA LYS A 184 22.00 -15.73 11.31
C LYS A 184 21.78 -17.20 11.69
N ALA A 185 20.68 -17.49 12.39
CA ALA A 185 20.31 -18.86 12.76
C ALA A 185 20.01 -19.74 11.54
N GLU A 186 19.28 -19.22 10.54
CA GLU A 186 19.00 -19.94 9.28
C GLU A 186 20.31 -20.26 8.52
N LYS A 187 21.25 -19.31 8.46
CA LYS A 187 22.58 -19.54 7.85
C LYS A 187 23.40 -20.57 8.61
N ALA A 188 23.44 -20.49 9.94
CA ALA A 188 24.15 -21.46 10.78
C ALA A 188 23.55 -22.87 10.66
N TRP A 189 22.23 -22.98 10.60
CA TRP A 189 21.56 -24.25 10.36
C TRP A 189 21.87 -24.80 8.96
N GLN A 190 21.87 -23.95 7.92
CA GLN A 190 22.25 -24.34 6.58
C GLN A 190 23.70 -24.85 6.53
N SER A 191 24.66 -24.16 7.14
CA SER A 191 26.06 -24.60 7.15
C SER A 191 26.25 -25.95 7.85
N VAL A 192 25.56 -26.18 8.98
CA VAL A 192 25.58 -27.48 9.67
C VAL A 192 24.97 -28.57 8.78
N ARG A 193 23.85 -28.27 8.09
CA ARG A 193 23.20 -29.21 7.18
C ARG A 193 24.07 -29.57 5.96
N TYR A 194 24.75 -28.60 5.36
CA TYR A 194 25.65 -28.84 4.23
C TYR A 194 26.91 -29.60 4.67
N GLY A 195 27.49 -29.26 5.83
CA GLY A 195 28.62 -30.02 6.40
C GLY A 195 28.26 -31.48 6.74
N ALA A 196 27.05 -31.74 7.23
CA ALA A 196 26.55 -33.10 7.45
C ALA A 196 26.28 -33.87 6.13
N LEU A 197 25.97 -33.18 5.04
CA LEU A 197 25.81 -33.79 3.71
C LEU A 197 27.15 -34.10 3.04
N GLU A 198 28.20 -33.30 3.28
CA GLU A 198 29.55 -33.56 2.78
C GLU A 198 30.22 -34.76 3.46
N LEU A 199 29.96 -34.99 4.75
CA LEU A 199 30.48 -36.16 5.48
C LEU A 199 29.81 -37.49 5.06
N ASN A 200 28.67 -37.45 4.37
CA ASN A 200 27.96 -38.63 3.86
C ASN A 200 28.14 -38.83 2.34
N ARG A 201 29.07 -38.10 1.70
CA ARG A 201 29.49 -38.42 0.33
C ARG A 201 30.56 -39.49 0.39
N ASP A 202 30.23 -40.68 -0.12
CA ASP A 202 31.22 -41.74 -0.32
C ASP A 202 32.42 -41.17 -1.12
N PRO A 203 33.67 -41.51 -0.75
CA PRO A 203 34.81 -41.12 -1.53
C PRO A 203 34.62 -41.59 -2.98
N PRO A 204 35.04 -40.80 -3.99
CA PRO A 204 35.03 -41.28 -5.36
C PRO A 204 35.78 -42.61 -5.40
N ARG A 205 35.15 -43.67 -5.94
CA ARG A 205 35.81 -44.97 -6.08
C ARG A 205 37.17 -44.74 -6.75
N PRO A 206 38.24 -45.38 -6.25
CA PRO A 206 39.54 -45.30 -6.90
C PRO A 206 39.34 -45.67 -8.37
N ALA A 207 39.88 -44.84 -9.27
CA ALA A 207 39.82 -45.11 -10.70
C ALA A 207 40.48 -46.48 -10.94
N ASP A 208 39.69 -47.48 -11.34
CA ASP A 208 40.18 -48.80 -11.67
C ASP A 208 41.23 -48.65 -12.78
N SER A 209 42.49 -48.84 -12.42
CA SER A 209 43.63 -48.86 -13.32
C SER A 209 43.66 -50.18 -14.08
N THR A 210 42.63 -50.47 -14.88
CA THR A 210 42.68 -51.56 -15.85
C THR A 210 41.97 -51.18 -17.13
N ASN A 211 42.75 -51.28 -18.21
CA ASN A 211 42.35 -51.36 -19.62
C ASN A 211 42.13 -50.03 -20.38
N SER A 212 43.26 -49.46 -20.76
CA SER A 212 43.43 -48.84 -22.08
C SER A 212 42.94 -49.76 -23.20
N LYS A 213 41.80 -49.44 -23.81
CA LYS A 213 41.53 -49.80 -25.21
C LYS A 213 41.02 -48.57 -25.96
N PRO A 214 41.69 -48.14 -27.05
CA PRO A 214 41.22 -47.04 -27.86
C PRO A 214 40.07 -47.57 -28.74
N TRP A 215 38.85 -47.10 -28.51
CA TRP A 215 37.78 -47.30 -29.48
C TRP A 215 37.86 -46.18 -30.51
N ASN A 216 38.13 -46.63 -31.73
CA ASN A 216 38.36 -45.84 -32.93
C ASN A 216 37.22 -44.85 -33.22
N ALA A 217 37.62 -43.67 -33.69
CA ALA A 217 36.80 -42.71 -34.41
C ALA A 217 36.07 -43.38 -35.58
N SER A 218 34.83 -43.00 -35.88
CA SER A 218 34.43 -42.02 -36.93
C SER A 218 32.88 -41.99 -37.05
N PRO A 219 32.25 -41.09 -37.86
CA PRO A 219 32.38 -39.63 -37.94
C PRO A 219 31.00 -38.92 -37.78
N LEU A 220 31.04 -37.58 -37.71
CA LEU A 220 29.93 -36.61 -37.54
C LEU A 220 28.84 -36.69 -38.64
N PRO A 221 27.70 -35.97 -38.51
CA PRO A 221 27.72 -34.57 -38.98
C PRO A 221 27.01 -33.55 -38.07
N ALA A 222 27.63 -32.37 -38.05
CA ALA A 222 27.11 -31.00 -37.98
C ALA A 222 25.68 -30.75 -37.45
N LEU A 223 25.55 -29.74 -36.58
CA LEU A 223 24.87 -28.47 -36.92
C LEU A 223 25.12 -27.41 -35.83
N LEU A 224 25.75 -26.32 -36.28
CA LEU A 224 25.50 -24.91 -35.92
C LEU A 224 25.78 -24.44 -34.47
N THR A 225 26.99 -23.88 -34.33
CA THR A 225 27.26 -22.49 -33.90
C THR A 225 26.06 -21.67 -33.38
N TYR A 226 26.20 -21.08 -32.18
CA TYR A 226 26.48 -19.64 -32.09
C TYR A 226 26.96 -19.21 -30.69
N THR A 227 27.79 -18.19 -30.75
CA THR A 227 28.68 -17.61 -29.77
C THR A 227 28.00 -16.91 -28.59
N ALA A 228 28.70 -16.95 -27.45
CA ALA A 228 28.52 -16.03 -26.35
C ALA A 228 28.74 -14.56 -26.78
N CYS A 229 27.98 -13.64 -26.20
CA CYS A 229 28.40 -12.24 -26.13
C CYS A 229 28.04 -11.65 -24.76
N ARG A 230 29.08 -11.43 -23.95
CA ARG A 230 29.06 -10.61 -22.74
C ARG A 230 28.88 -9.14 -23.12
N GLY A 231 27.99 -8.46 -22.38
CA GLY A 231 28.18 -7.08 -21.91
C GLY A 231 28.00 -5.93 -22.90
N LYS A 232 27.04 -5.05 -22.61
CA LYS A 232 27.26 -3.59 -22.66
C LYS A 232 26.21 -2.86 -21.82
N GLN A 233 26.73 -2.02 -20.93
CA GLN A 233 25.99 -0.99 -20.20
C GLN A 233 25.40 0.00 -21.19
N GLY A 234 24.08 0.23 -21.12
CA GLY A 234 23.39 1.28 -21.85
C GLY A 234 23.01 2.41 -20.90
N ARG A 235 23.81 3.48 -20.94
CA ARG A 235 23.44 4.82 -20.52
C ARG A 235 22.42 5.35 -21.54
N LEU A 236 21.31 5.92 -21.10
CA LEU A 236 20.37 6.65 -21.98
C LEU A 236 20.21 8.09 -21.48
N PRO A 237 19.97 9.04 -22.40
CA PRO A 237 19.89 10.47 -22.13
C PRO A 237 18.68 10.87 -21.28
#